data_AF-A0A6I7NJK1-F1
#
_entry.id   AF-A0A6I7NJK1-F1
#
_cell.length_a   1.000
_cell.length_b   1.000
_cell.length_c   1.000
_cell.angle_alpha   90.00
_cell.angle_beta   90.00
_cell.angle_gamma   90.00
#
_symmetry.space_group_name_H-M   'P 1'
#
loop_
_entity.id
_entity.type
_entity.pdbx_description
1 polymer ?
#
loop_
_entity_poly.entity_id
_entity_poly.type
_entity_poly.pdbx_seq_one_letter_code
_entity_poly.pdbx_strand_id
1 'polypeptide(L)'
;MADKDVDKLEPLFHEKSKFVHMGSTWGKDAELAIIESGRIWYKKADVHDVVVEVFDDTAIIWNRITLVAEVGGNEITNEFTVTEVYKNVNDEWKMLNLTFSSVRDNHRIAR
;
A
#
# COMPACT_ATOMS: atom_id res chain seq x y z
N MET A 1 3.86 -1.21 8.35
CA MET A 1 3.71 -2.61 7.89
C MET A 1 4.89 -3.48 8.33
N ALA A 2 6.14 -3.02 8.22
CA ALA A 2 7.33 -3.81 8.58
C ALA A 2 7.33 -4.37 10.01
N ASP A 3 6.88 -3.60 10.99
CA ASP A 3 6.82 -4.07 12.38
C ASP A 3 5.66 -5.03 12.66
N LYS A 4 4.77 -5.26 11.68
CA LYS A 4 3.52 -6.04 11.80
C LYS A 4 2.61 -5.61 12.98
N ASP A 5 2.80 -4.38 13.46
CA ASP A 5 2.04 -3.77 14.54
C ASP A 5 0.66 -3.33 14.02
N VAL A 6 -0.31 -4.23 14.12
CA VAL A 6 -1.67 -3.98 13.60
C VAL A 6 -2.42 -2.94 14.43
N ASP A 7 -2.13 -2.79 15.72
CA ASP A 7 -2.73 -1.76 16.57
C ASP A 7 -2.40 -0.35 16.06
N LYS A 8 -1.17 -0.15 15.55
CA LYS A 8 -0.78 1.11 14.90
C LYS A 8 -1.32 1.26 13.48
N LEU A 9 -1.55 0.17 12.75
CA LEU A 9 -2.00 0.20 11.36
C LEU A 9 -3.52 0.38 11.24
N GLU A 10 -4.28 -0.25 12.11
CA GLU A 10 -5.74 -0.20 12.11
C GLU A 10 -6.32 1.21 12.04
N PRO A 11 -5.88 2.20 12.84
CA PRO A 11 -6.43 3.56 12.78
C PRO A 11 -6.09 4.31 11.48
N LEU A 12 -5.04 3.88 10.77
CA LEU A 12 -4.61 4.47 9.50
C LEU A 12 -5.43 3.97 8.30
N PHE A 13 -6.13 2.84 8.45
CA PHE A 13 -6.95 2.26 7.37
C PHE A 13 -8.41 2.68 7.52
N HIS A 14 -8.95 3.26 6.46
CA HIS A 14 -10.37 3.57 6.37
C HIS A 14 -11.20 2.28 6.47
N GLU A 15 -12.35 2.30 7.14
CA GLU A 15 -13.19 1.09 7.34
C GLU A 15 -13.51 0.36 6.03
N LYS A 16 -13.75 1.14 4.96
CA LYS A 16 -14.05 0.65 3.60
C LYS A 16 -12.81 0.42 2.72
N SER A 17 -11.61 0.39 3.29
CA SER A 17 -10.37 0.33 2.51
C SER A 17 -10.28 -0.94 1.66
N LYS A 18 -9.67 -0.82 0.47
CA LYS A 18 -9.37 -1.95 -0.41
C LYS A 18 -7.87 -2.04 -0.71
N PHE A 19 -7.32 -3.22 -0.50
CA PHE A 19 -5.94 -3.57 -0.80
C PHE A 19 -5.93 -4.50 -2.01
N VAL A 20 -5.43 -4.00 -3.14
CA VAL A 20 -5.45 -4.69 -4.43
C VAL A 20 -4.03 -5.15 -4.74
N HIS A 21 -3.88 -6.46 -4.78
CA HIS A 21 -2.64 -7.16 -5.06
C HIS A 21 -2.72 -7.81 -6.43
N MET A 22 -1.56 -8.21 -6.97
CA MET A 22 -1.48 -8.77 -8.33
C MET A 22 -2.38 -9.99 -8.59
N GLY A 23 -2.76 -10.75 -7.54
CA GLY A 23 -3.61 -11.94 -7.67
C GLY A 23 -4.82 -11.98 -6.74
N SER A 24 -5.08 -10.93 -5.94
CA SER A 24 -6.15 -10.95 -4.94
C SER A 24 -6.54 -9.53 -4.51
N THR A 25 -7.72 -9.39 -3.92
CA THR A 25 -8.17 -8.12 -3.33
C THR A 25 -8.76 -8.38 -1.96
N TRP A 26 -8.36 -7.57 -0.98
CA TRP A 26 -8.77 -7.72 0.41
C TRP A 26 -9.38 -6.42 0.96
N GLY A 27 -10.26 -6.57 1.95
CA GLY A 27 -10.71 -5.47 2.80
C GLY A 27 -9.79 -5.26 4.00
N LYS A 28 -10.08 -4.23 4.81
CA LYS A 28 -9.31 -3.86 6.02
C LYS A 28 -8.94 -5.05 6.90
N ASP A 29 -9.93 -5.78 7.42
CA ASP A 29 -9.70 -6.83 8.41
C ASP A 29 -8.84 -7.98 7.85
N ALA A 30 -9.07 -8.34 6.59
CA ALA A 30 -8.31 -9.39 5.92
C ALA A 30 -6.86 -8.97 5.68
N GLU A 31 -6.61 -7.72 5.28
CA GLU A 31 -5.24 -7.20 5.12
C GLU A 31 -4.51 -7.16 6.46
N LEU A 32 -5.15 -6.66 7.53
CA LEU A 32 -4.55 -6.64 8.88
C LEU A 32 -4.20 -8.05 9.36
N ALA A 33 -5.09 -9.03 9.18
CA ALA A 33 -4.81 -10.42 9.53
C ALA A 33 -3.65 -11.03 8.71
N ILE A 34 -3.53 -10.66 7.43
CA ILE A 34 -2.40 -11.08 6.57
C ILE A 34 -1.08 -10.50 7.09
N ILE A 35 -1.07 -9.22 7.48
CA ILE A 35 0.11 -8.55 8.04
C ILE A 35 0.48 -9.16 9.40
N GLU A 36 -0.49 -9.31 10.30
CA GLU A 36 -0.29 -9.86 11.65
C GLU A 36 0.30 -11.28 11.60
N SER A 37 -0.31 -12.14 10.78
CA SER A 37 0.17 -13.52 10.61
C SER A 37 1.54 -13.61 9.93
N GLY A 38 2.01 -12.53 9.30
CA GLY A 38 3.22 -12.54 8.48
C GLY A 38 3.11 -13.38 7.20
N ARG A 39 1.89 -13.75 6.78
CA ARG A 39 1.65 -14.46 5.52
C ARG A 39 2.21 -13.68 4.33
N ILE A 40 2.06 -12.36 4.38
CA ILE A 40 2.80 -11.39 3.56
C ILE A 40 3.43 -10.41 4.52
N TRP A 41 4.76 -10.36 4.54
CA TRP A 41 5.51 -9.45 5.41
C TRP A 41 6.25 -8.40 4.59
N TYR A 42 5.70 -7.18 4.54
CA TYR A 42 6.31 -6.03 3.88
C TYR A 42 7.48 -5.50 4.70
N LYS A 43 8.72 -5.88 4.36
CA LYS A 43 9.91 -5.55 5.15
C LYS A 43 10.44 -4.15 4.90
N LYS A 44 10.48 -3.73 3.63
CA LYS A 44 11.08 -2.45 3.22
C LYS A 44 10.51 -1.97 1.90
N ALA A 45 10.18 -0.69 1.81
CA ALA A 45 9.84 -0.04 0.55
C ALA A 45 10.82 1.11 0.29
N ASP A 46 11.50 1.07 -0.85
CA ASP A 46 12.32 2.17 -1.37
C ASP A 46 11.50 2.92 -2.42
N VAL A 47 11.29 4.23 -2.25
CA VAL A 47 10.49 5.07 -3.14
C VAL A 47 11.39 5.77 -4.17
N HIS A 48 11.05 5.64 -5.46
CA HIS A 48 11.81 6.18 -6.59
C HIS A 48 11.18 7.44 -7.16
N ASP A 49 9.86 7.42 -7.35
CA ASP A 49 9.05 8.51 -7.89
C ASP A 49 7.79 8.68 -7.05
N VAL A 50 7.34 9.92 -6.88
CA VAL A 50 6.09 10.27 -6.20
C VAL A 50 5.40 11.43 -6.91
N VAL A 51 4.10 11.30 -7.12
CA VAL A 51 3.19 12.40 -7.51
C VAL A 51 2.00 12.37 -6.56
N VAL A 52 1.63 13.53 -6.04
CA VAL A 52 0.54 13.70 -5.08
C VAL A 52 -0.42 14.74 -5.65
N GLU A 53 -1.70 14.38 -5.69
CA GLU A 53 -2.78 15.29 -6.02
C GLU A 53 -3.85 15.26 -4.93
N VAL A 54 -4.34 16.43 -4.53
CA VAL A 54 -5.35 16.57 -3.47
C VAL A 54 -6.62 17.17 -4.05
N PHE A 55 -7.72 16.48 -3.81
CA PHE A 55 -9.07 16.80 -4.25
C PHE A 55 -9.98 16.88 -3.02
N ASP A 56 -10.23 18.09 -2.53
CA ASP A 56 -11.01 18.34 -1.31
C ASP A 56 -10.50 17.49 -0.12
N ASP A 57 -11.29 16.53 0.31
CA ASP A 57 -11.02 15.60 1.41
C ASP A 57 -10.40 14.27 0.94
N THR A 58 -9.90 14.20 -0.30
CA THR A 58 -9.35 12.99 -0.90
C THR A 58 -7.97 13.30 -1.49
N ALA A 59 -6.98 12.45 -1.23
CA ALA A 59 -5.66 12.55 -1.85
C ALA A 59 -5.39 11.31 -2.67
N ILE A 60 -4.79 11.46 -3.85
CA ILE A 60 -4.30 10.37 -4.67
C ILE A 60 -2.79 10.51 -4.77
N ILE A 61 -2.10 9.42 -4.47
CA ILE A 61 -0.65 9.33 -4.56
C ILE A 61 -0.31 8.24 -5.56
N TRP A 62 0.55 8.55 -6.53
CA TRP A 62 1.15 7.58 -7.42
C TRP A 62 2.63 7.46 -7.08
N ASN A 63 3.05 6.24 -6.72
CA ASN A 63 4.40 5.92 -6.31
C ASN A 63 5.02 4.90 -7.25
N ARG A 64 6.32 5.02 -7.52
CA ARG A 64 7.13 3.92 -8.03
C ARG A 64 8.03 3.45 -6.90
N ILE A 65 7.92 2.18 -6.52
CA ILE A 65 8.66 1.63 -5.37
C ILE A 65 9.37 0.33 -5.71
N THR A 66 10.47 0.05 -5.03
CA THR A 66 10.96 -1.32 -4.83
C THR A 66 10.52 -1.81 -3.46
N LEU A 67 9.79 -2.91 -3.42
CA LEU A 67 9.30 -3.54 -2.21
C LEU A 67 10.05 -4.86 -1.96
N VAL A 68 10.68 -4.95 -0.80
CA VAL A 68 11.16 -6.21 -0.21
C VAL A 68 10.07 -6.76 0.69
N ALA A 69 9.61 -7.97 0.39
CA ALA A 69 8.60 -8.66 1.18
C ALA A 69 8.94 -10.14 1.36
N GLU A 70 8.40 -10.77 2.40
CA GLU A 70 8.44 -12.22 2.55
C GLU A 70 7.06 -12.82 2.27
N VAL A 71 7.01 -13.81 1.39
CA VAL A 71 5.78 -14.52 1.00
C VAL A 71 6.04 -16.02 1.02
N GLY A 72 5.32 -16.74 1.87
CA GLY A 72 5.50 -18.20 2.02
C GLY A 72 6.92 -18.59 2.47
N GLY A 73 7.56 -17.77 3.31
CA GLY A 73 8.92 -17.99 3.81
C GLY A 73 10.05 -17.63 2.85
N ASN A 74 9.72 -17.09 1.66
CA ASN A 74 10.72 -16.63 0.70
C ASN A 74 10.73 -15.10 0.66
N GLU A 75 11.92 -14.52 0.80
CA GLU A 75 12.11 -13.10 0.55
C GLU A 75 12.12 -12.82 -0.95
N ILE A 76 11.28 -11.88 -1.36
CA ILE A 76 11.13 -11.42 -2.74
C ILE A 76 11.34 -9.92 -2.79
N THR A 77 12.00 -9.45 -3.85
CA THR A 77 12.17 -8.03 -4.14
C THR A 77 11.55 -7.76 -5.49
N ASN A 78 10.56 -6.87 -5.54
CA ASN A 78 9.85 -6.51 -6.76
C ASN A 78 9.67 -5.00 -6.87
N GLU A 79 9.58 -4.52 -8.10
CA GLU A 79 9.24 -3.13 -8.38
C GLU A 79 7.76 -3.00 -8.74
N PHE A 80 7.11 -1.98 -8.18
CA PHE A 80 5.69 -1.71 -8.38
C PHE A 80 5.46 -0.24 -8.72
N THR A 81 4.47 0.01 -9.58
CA THR A 81 3.72 1.26 -9.52
C THR A 81 2.58 1.04 -8.54
N VAL A 82 2.46 1.94 -7.57
CA VAL A 82 1.47 1.87 -6.51
C VAL A 82 0.58 3.10 -6.58
N THR A 83 -0.73 2.87 -6.60
CA THR A 83 -1.70 3.95 -6.41
C THR A 83 -2.24 3.84 -5.00
N GLU A 84 -2.08 4.91 -4.24
CA GLU A 84 -2.68 5.08 -2.93
C GLU A 84 -3.76 6.13 -3.00
N VAL A 85 -4.90 5.86 -2.37
CA VAL A 85 -5.97 6.85 -2.18
C VAL A 85 -6.17 7.02 -0.70
N TYR A 86 -6.20 8.27 -0.24
CA TYR A 86 -6.46 8.63 1.14
C TYR A 86 -7.73 9.47 1.22
N LYS A 87 -8.50 9.27 2.28
CA LYS A 87 -9.68 10.05 2.64
C LYS A 87 -9.41 10.76 3.95
N ASN A 88 -9.60 12.07 3.99
CA ASN A 88 -9.59 12.84 5.21
C ASN A 88 -10.94 12.65 5.92
N VAL A 89 -10.90 12.13 7.15
CA VAL A 89 -12.07 11.92 8.00
C VAL A 89 -11.79 12.58 9.33
N ASN A 90 -12.52 13.65 9.64
CA ASN A 90 -12.33 14.45 10.86
C ASN A 90 -10.88 14.92 11.05
N ASP A 91 -10.31 15.53 10.01
CA ASP A 91 -8.93 16.04 9.96
C ASP A 91 -7.82 14.96 10.04
N GLU A 92 -8.19 13.66 9.94
CA GLU A 92 -7.25 12.55 9.86
C GLU A 92 -7.25 11.89 8.47
N TRP A 93 -6.08 11.77 7.84
CA TRP A 93 -5.94 11.05 6.58
C TRP A 93 -5.91 9.54 6.81
N LYS A 94 -6.83 8.82 6.17
CA LYS A 94 -6.94 7.36 6.23
C LYS A 94 -6.82 6.74 4.86
N MET A 95 -6.04 5.68 4.74
CA MET A 95 -5.86 4.95 3.50
C MET A 95 -7.19 4.28 3.10
N LEU A 96 -7.71 4.67 1.94
CA LEU A 96 -8.92 4.14 1.32
C LEU A 96 -8.60 3.10 0.25
N ASN A 97 -7.48 3.23 -0.46
CA ASN A 97 -7.02 2.23 -1.41
C ASN A 97 -5.49 2.14 -1.43
N LEU A 98 -4.98 0.92 -1.61
CA LEU A 98 -3.60 0.63 -1.93
C LEU A 98 -3.60 -0.42 -3.04
N THR A 99 -3.17 -0.04 -4.23
CA THR A 99 -3.18 -0.92 -5.41
C THR A 99 -1.78 -1.08 -5.94
N PHE A 100 -1.31 -2.33 -6.01
CA PHE A 100 -0.03 -2.69 -6.62
C PHE A 100 -0.24 -3.08 -8.08
N SER A 101 0.56 -2.49 -8.97
CA SER A 101 0.65 -2.88 -10.38
C SER A 101 2.10 -3.20 -10.73
N SER A 102 2.32 -4.29 -11.46
CA SER A 102 3.67 -4.63 -11.92
C SER A 102 4.20 -3.58 -12.89
N VAL A 103 5.46 -3.22 -12.71
CA VAL A 103 6.16 -2.33 -13.65
C VAL A 103 6.67 -3.14 -14.83
N ARG A 104 6.59 -2.58 -16.04
CA ARG A 104 7.34 -3.02 -17.20
C ARG A 104 8.29 -1.90 -17.62
N ASP A 105 9.53 -2.27 -17.95
CA ASP A 105 10.49 -1.41 -18.66
C ASP A 105 10.92 -0.11 -17.94
N ASN A 106 11.01 1.01 -18.67
CA ASN A 106 11.52 2.33 -18.26
C ASN A 106 10.42 3.27 -17.74
N HIS A 107 9.31 2.72 -17.23
CA HIS A 107 8.14 3.48 -16.79
C HIS A 107 8.51 4.60 -15.81
N ARG A 108 7.89 5.77 -15.98
CA ARG A 108 8.02 6.92 -15.08
C ARG A 108 6.64 7.53 -14.86
N ILE A 109 6.42 8.04 -13.66
CA ILE A 109 5.20 8.77 -13.34
C ILE A 109 5.36 10.19 -13.89
N ALA A 110 4.48 10.56 -14.82
CA ALA A 110 4.42 11.93 -15.33
C ALA A 110 3.88 12.88 -14.26
N ARG A 111 4.40 14.11 -14.26
CA ARG A 111 3.95 15.20 -13.38
C ARG A 111 3.04 16.15 -14.13
#